data_AF-A0A1B7NTL3-F1
#
_entry.id   AF-A0A1B7NTL3-F1
#
_cell.length_a   1.000
_cell.length_b   1.000
_cell.length_c   1.000
_cell.angle_alpha   90.00
_cell.angle_beta   90.00
_cell.angle_gamma   90.00
#
_symmetry.space_group_name_H-M   'P 1'
#
loop_
_entity.id
_entity.type
_entity.pdbx_description
1 polymer ?
#
loop_
_entity_poly.entity_id
_entity_poly.type
_entity_poly.pdbx_seq_one_letter_code
_entity_poly.pdbx_strand_id
1 'polypeptide(L)'
;MADSNDINNINTIQLSSSKDWKLWYAFILETAKHAGVGNFVNLEGPDHIRDLKKPEMPESDDYTQAGKIEWEMKLAVWKIKIAEYEKIKRAMERIN
;
A
#
# COMPACT_ATOMS: atom_id res chain seq x y z
N MET A 1 2.18 0.45 29.85
CA MET A 1 2.68 1.60 30.61
C MET A 1 4.10 1.83 30.13
N ALA A 2 4.43 3.02 29.64
CA ALA A 2 5.79 3.32 29.18
C ALA A 2 6.67 3.60 30.42
N ASP A 3 7.84 2.98 30.48
CA ASP A 3 8.77 3.16 31.60
C ASP A 3 9.34 4.59 31.57
N SER A 4 9.41 5.23 32.73
CA SER A 4 9.88 6.62 32.90
C SER A 4 11.32 6.87 32.42
N ASN A 5 12.05 5.83 32.01
CA ASN A 5 13.40 5.91 31.46
C ASN A 5 13.44 6.19 29.94
N ASP A 6 12.32 6.05 29.21
CA ASP A 6 12.27 6.33 27.76
C ASP A 6 12.21 7.82 27.41
N ILE A 7 12.03 8.68 28.43
CA ILE A 7 11.84 10.14 28.27
C ILE A 7 13.13 10.84 27.79
N ASN A 8 14.30 10.21 27.97
CA ASN A 8 15.59 10.78 27.58
C ASN A 8 16.13 10.27 26.24
N ASN A 9 15.36 9.50 25.48
CA ASN A 9 15.73 9.15 24.12
C ASN A 9 15.19 10.22 23.16
N ILE A 10 16.09 11.05 22.62
CA ILE A 10 15.79 12.19 21.72
C ILE A 10 15.03 11.78 20.46
N ASN A 11 14.96 10.48 20.18
CA ASN A 11 14.31 9.90 19.01
C ASN A 11 12.86 9.46 19.25
N THR A 12 12.33 9.63 20.47
CA THR A 12 10.98 9.16 20.81
C THR A 12 10.03 10.35 20.99
N ILE A 13 9.00 10.43 20.15
CA ILE A 13 7.95 11.45 20.25
C ILE A 13 6.79 10.85 21.05
N GLN A 14 6.49 11.41 22.22
CA GLN A 14 5.28 11.07 22.97
C GLN A 14 4.08 11.88 22.44
N LEU A 15 3.02 11.17 22.06
CA LEU A 15 1.77 11.77 21.59
C LEU A 15 0.69 11.55 22.66
N SER A 16 0.32 12.63 23.33
CA SER A 16 -0.53 12.61 24.52
C SER A 16 -2.02 12.37 24.21
N SER A 17 -2.43 12.51 22.95
CA SER A 17 -3.82 12.35 22.53
C SER A 17 -3.98 11.72 21.15
N SER A 18 -5.16 11.15 20.90
CA SER A 18 -5.54 10.63 19.58
C SER A 18 -5.56 11.71 18.49
N LYS A 19 -5.83 12.96 18.87
CA LYS A 19 -5.81 14.09 17.93
C LYS A 19 -4.38 14.39 17.48
N ASP A 20 -3.43 14.34 18.41
CA ASP A 20 -2.02 14.55 18.12
C ASP A 20 -1.46 13.42 17.26
N TRP A 21 -1.89 12.19 17.50
CA TRP A 21 -1.58 11.05 16.62
C TRP A 21 -2.01 11.29 15.16
N LYS A 22 -3.25 11.76 14.94
CA LYS A 22 -3.75 12.03 13.58
C LYS A 22 -2.94 13.12 12.87
N LEU A 23 -2.59 14.19 13.59
CA LEU A 23 -1.77 15.28 13.05
C LEU A 23 -0.35 14.81 12.73
N TRP A 24 0.24 14.03 13.64
CA TRP A 24 1.57 13.47 13.46
C TRP A 24 1.61 12.51 12.26
N TYR A 25 0.62 11.61 12.14
CA TYR A 25 0.52 10.70 11.00
C TYR A 25 0.36 11.46 9.67
N ALA A 26 -0.48 12.50 9.61
CA ALA A 26 -0.63 13.33 8.43
C ALA A 26 0.69 14.00 8.01
N PHE A 27 1.45 14.51 8.98
CA PHE A 27 2.76 15.09 8.75
C PHE A 27 3.77 14.07 8.21
N ILE A 28 3.86 12.87 8.80
CA ILE A 28 4.75 11.81 8.30
C ILE A 28 4.36 11.39 6.88
N LEU A 29 3.06 11.29 6.59
CA LEU A 29 2.56 10.91 5.27
C LEU A 29 2.90 11.96 4.20
N GLU A 30 2.81 13.25 4.50
CA GLU A 30 3.26 14.33 3.62
C GLU A 30 4.78 14.29 3.40
N THR A 31 5.54 14.13 4.49
CA THR A 31 7.01 14.04 4.42
C THR A 31 7.46 12.83 3.59
N ALA A 32 6.81 11.68 3.77
CA ALA A 32 7.09 10.46 3.04
C ALA A 32 6.74 10.58 1.54
N LYS A 33 5.66 11.30 1.20
CA LYS A 33 5.35 11.63 -0.21
C LYS A 33 6.47 12.45 -0.84
N HIS A 34 6.97 13.47 -0.16
CA HIS A 34 8.09 14.29 -0.65
C HIS A 34 9.39 13.48 -0.79
N ALA A 35 9.65 12.54 0.11
CA ALA A 35 10.81 11.66 0.06
C ALA A 35 10.65 10.46 -0.89
N GLY A 36 9.50 10.32 -1.57
CA GLY A 36 9.24 9.20 -2.50
C GLY A 36 9.03 7.83 -1.82
N VAL A 37 8.79 7.82 -0.51
CA VAL A 37 8.63 6.62 0.33
C VAL A 37 7.20 6.50 0.91
N GLY A 38 6.25 7.27 0.37
CA GLY A 38 4.85 7.30 0.85
C GLY A 38 4.16 5.93 0.84
N ASN A 39 4.59 5.00 0.00
CA ASN A 39 4.06 3.64 -0.04
C ASN A 39 4.29 2.84 1.25
N PHE A 40 5.27 3.21 2.08
CA PHE A 40 5.56 2.55 3.37
C PHE A 40 4.76 3.11 4.53
N VAL A 41 4.17 4.29 4.36
CA VAL A 41 3.40 4.98 5.41
C VAL A 41 1.90 4.89 5.13
N ASN A 42 1.51 4.36 3.96
CA ASN A 42 0.11 4.27 3.59
C ASN A 42 -0.61 3.15 4.36
N LEU A 43 -1.35 3.52 5.40
CA LEU A 43 -2.19 2.60 6.18
C LEU A 43 -3.37 1.99 5.40
N GLU A 44 -3.75 2.56 4.25
CA GLU A 44 -4.76 1.94 3.38
C GLU A 44 -4.18 0.83 2.50
N GLY A 45 -2.85 0.74 2.42
CA GLY A 45 -2.14 -0.32 1.72
C GLY A 45 -2.00 -1.59 2.58
N PRO A 46 -1.79 -2.75 1.94
CA PRO A 46 -1.48 -3.98 2.66
C PRO A 46 -0.15 -3.81 3.42
N ASP A 47 -0.21 -3.99 4.73
CA ASP A 47 0.94 -3.81 5.63
C ASP A 47 1.93 -4.97 5.50
N HIS A 48 1.46 -6.15 5.06
CA HIS A 48 2.27 -7.33 4.78
C HIS A 48 2.03 -7.88 3.36
N ILE A 49 3.04 -8.54 2.77
CA ILE A 49 2.93 -9.23 1.46
C ILE A 49 1.74 -10.19 1.43
N ARG A 50 1.37 -10.78 2.57
CA ARG A 50 0.24 -11.72 2.71
C ARG A 50 -1.12 -11.06 2.47
N ASP A 51 -1.23 -9.76 2.69
CA ASP A 51 -2.46 -9.00 2.49
C ASP A 51 -2.60 -8.51 1.04
N LEU A 52 -1.52 -8.54 0.26
CA LEU A 52 -1.50 -8.19 -1.15
C LEU A 52 -2.19 -9.30 -1.96
N LYS A 53 -3.45 -9.10 -2.32
CA LYS A 53 -4.20 -10.03 -3.18
C LYS A 53 -3.74 -9.93 -4.64
N LYS A 54 -3.36 -11.07 -5.22
CA LYS A 54 -3.06 -11.15 -6.65
C LYS A 54 -4.35 -10.92 -7.45
N PRO A 55 -4.34 -10.04 -8.46
CA PRO A 55 -5.52 -9.84 -9.31
C PRO A 55 -5.84 -11.12 -10.09
N GLU A 56 -7.12 -11.48 -10.11
CA GLU A 56 -7.63 -12.67 -10.80
C GLU A 56 -7.68 -12.45 -12.31
N MET A 57 -7.23 -13.45 -13.06
CA MET A 57 -7.20 -13.38 -14.52
C MET A 57 -8.64 -13.42 -15.06
N PRO A 58 -9.03 -12.51 -15.97
CA PRO A 58 -10.38 -12.52 -16.52
C PRO A 58 -10.59 -13.73 -17.43
N GLU A 59 -11.68 -14.46 -17.19
CA GLU A 59 -12.13 -15.57 -18.03
C GLU A 59 -12.90 -15.05 -19.25
N SER A 60 -12.83 -15.80 -20.36
CA SER A 60 -13.58 -15.51 -21.58
C SER A 60 -14.85 -16.38 -21.60
N ASP A 61 -15.95 -15.85 -21.06
CA ASP A 61 -17.20 -16.61 -20.97
C ASP A 61 -18.06 -16.50 -22.24
N ASP A 62 -17.82 -15.49 -23.07
CA ASP A 62 -18.69 -15.15 -24.19
C ASP A 62 -17.89 -15.07 -25.50
N TYR A 63 -18.14 -16.05 -26.39
CA TYR A 63 -17.46 -16.20 -27.69
C TYR A 63 -18.05 -15.29 -28.80
N THR A 64 -18.92 -14.36 -28.43
CA THR A 64 -19.43 -13.33 -29.34
C THR A 64 -18.40 -12.21 -29.57
N GLN A 65 -18.55 -11.45 -30.66
CA GLN A 65 -17.64 -10.33 -30.97
C GLN A 65 -17.66 -9.24 -29.88
N ALA A 66 -18.82 -9.01 -29.26
CA ALA A 66 -18.96 -8.13 -28.11
C ALA A 66 -18.26 -8.70 -26.86
N GLY A 67 -18.43 -10.00 -26.58
CA GLY A 67 -17.74 -10.70 -25.50
C GLY A 67 -16.22 -10.64 -25.63
N LYS A 68 -15.70 -10.77 -26.86
CA LYS A 68 -14.26 -10.60 -27.14
C LYS A 68 -13.73 -9.21 -26.78
N ILE A 69 -14.45 -8.15 -27.15
CA ILE A 69 -14.06 -6.76 -26.84
C ILE A 69 -14.08 -6.53 -25.33
N GLU A 70 -15.11 -7.01 -24.65
CA GLU A 70 -15.22 -6.91 -23.19
C GLU A 70 -14.08 -7.67 -22.48
N TRP A 71 -13.77 -8.88 -22.95
CA TRP A 71 -12.65 -9.67 -22.44
C TRP A 71 -11.30 -8.98 -22.67
N GLU A 72 -11.06 -8.43 -23.87
CA GLU A 72 -9.84 -7.67 -24.17
C GLU A 72 -9.69 -6.44 -23.26
N MET A 73 -10.80 -5.75 -22.95
CA MET A 73 -10.80 -4.63 -22.02
C MET A 73 -10.49 -5.08 -20.58
N LYS A 74 -11.13 -6.16 -20.10
CA LYS A 74 -10.84 -6.75 -18.79
C LYS A 74 -9.38 -7.21 -18.70
N LEU A 75 -8.85 -7.81 -19.77
CA LEU A 75 -7.45 -8.26 -19.88
C LEU A 75 -6.48 -7.08 -19.78
N ALA A 76 -6.77 -5.95 -20.44
CA ALA A 76 -5.95 -4.74 -20.35
C ALA A 76 -5.90 -4.19 -18.92
N VAL A 77 -7.06 -4.11 -18.25
CA VAL A 77 -7.13 -3.69 -16.83
C VAL A 77 -6.35 -4.66 -15.93
N TRP A 78 -6.49 -5.97 -16.15
CA TRP A 78 -5.75 -6.98 -15.40
C TRP A 78 -4.23 -6.85 -15.57
N LYS A 79 -3.75 -6.57 -16.78
CA LYS A 79 -2.31 -6.34 -17.08
C LYS A 79 -1.74 -5.15 -16.30
N ILE A 80 -2.52 -4.09 -16.10
CA ILE A 80 -2.11 -2.94 -15.29
C ILE A 80 -2.03 -3.34 -13.82
N LYS A 81 -3.08 -3.99 -13.29
CA LYS A 81 -3.16 -4.41 -11.90
C LYS A 81 -2.05 -5.40 -11.52
N ILE A 82 -1.72 -6.36 -12.40
CA ILE A 82 -0.66 -7.33 -12.12
C ILE A 82 0.72 -6.68 -12.12
N ALA A 83 0.96 -5.67 -12.97
CA ALA A 83 2.22 -4.93 -12.98
C ALA A 83 2.41 -4.12 -11.68
N GLU A 84 1.35 -3.49 -11.18
CA GLU A 84 1.38 -2.80 -9.88
C GLU A 84 1.61 -3.78 -8.72
N TYR A 85 0.90 -4.92 -8.72
CA TYR A 85 1.11 -6.00 -7.76
C TYR A 85 2.56 -6.45 -7.70
N GLU A 86 3.18 -6.73 -8.86
CA GLU A 86 4.59 -7.16 -8.92
C GLU A 86 5.55 -6.07 -8.47
N LYS A 87 5.27 -4.80 -8.79
CA LYS A 87 6.10 -3.67 -8.36
C LYS A 87 6.11 -3.56 -6.83
N ILE A 88 4.93 -3.67 -6.21
CA ILE A 88 4.76 -3.61 -4.75
C ILE A 88 5.42 -4.84 -4.10
N LYS A 89 5.19 -6.05 -4.64
CA LYS A 89 5.82 -7.28 -4.15
C LYS A 89 7.34 -7.19 -4.17
N ARG A 90 7.93 -6.74 -5.28
CA ARG A 90 9.39 -6.55 -5.41
C ARG A 90 9.93 -5.48 -4.45
N ALA A 91 9.18 -4.41 -4.20
CA ALA A 91 9.59 -3.39 -3.24
C ALA A 91 9.63 -3.97 -1.81
N MET A 92 8.63 -4.76 -1.43
CA MET A 92 8.61 -5.44 -0.12
C MET A 92 9.69 -6.51 0.01
N GLU A 93 9.94 -7.32 -1.03
CA GLU A 93 11.01 -8.34 -1.05
C GLU A 93 12.43 -7.75 -0.91
N ARG A 94 12.65 -6.49 -1.28
CA ARG A 94 13.96 -5.82 -1.13
C ARG A 94 14.22 -5.27 0.27
N ILE A 95 13.17 -5.13 1.08
CA ILE A 95 13.24 -4.54 2.42
C ILE A 95 13.40 -5.62 3.49
N ASN A 96 13.00 -6.86 3.16
CA ASN A 96 13.19 -8.05 3.98
C ASN A 96 14.55 -8.71 3.68
#